data_AF-A0A7Y2SKT9-F1
#
_entry.id   AF-A0A7Y2SKT9-F1
#
_cell.length_a   1.000
_cell.length_b   1.000
_cell.length_c   1.000
_cell.angle_alpha   90.00
_cell.angle_beta   90.00
_cell.angle_gamma   90.00
#
_symmetry.space_group_name_H-M   'P 1'
#
loop_
_entity.id
_entity.type
_entity.pdbx_description
1 polymer ?
#
loop_
_entity_poly.entity_id
_entity_poly.type
_entity_poly.pdbx_seq_one_letter_code
_entity_poly.pdbx_strand_id
1 'polypeptide(L)'
;MTDPIPAKLNLDQLLRMGVAAARSGNRNAAHALFLAIAREYPHDVRPWLGLAGVATSAQEQRDALEHVIAIDPDHPKARQGLASLAPAQEQTPPSPAATAVASTPPVDSPALSPDQQRIEEEKEREEEEQEEEQKAAAQRFPLMNMVALGIMALLIIILIVVVSGLYPRAEQRADTTVPPPSPVLQAAPPLPATEAPSSNVPSSATDESPTTGPIPTAQINQGSTATQPTAPAGLTPAVGLPTAASLPLGTLIEVDDWSATLLRPDYALILDGSIGDLNPSGRFVLALMAISNNSAEPRRIPADLLTLVDSRGRRYSPASNASTAYLTLYGRGQHGDLALEDSLTPHSGMRSVPILFDVPNDATGLVLTVRDSGTAGWPIESAVAPDVNVGP
;
A
#
# COMPACT_ATOMS: atom_id res chain seq x y z
N MET A 1 4.99 0.54 36.86
CA MET A 1 5.58 -0.16 35.70
C MET A 1 4.42 -0.79 34.97
N THR A 2 3.82 -0.06 34.04
CA THR A 2 2.66 -0.50 33.27
C THR A 2 2.91 -0.03 31.86
N ASP A 3 3.36 -0.93 31.00
CA ASP A 3 3.61 -0.64 29.59
C ASP A 3 2.28 -0.30 28.90
N PRO A 4 2.20 0.76 28.08
CA PRO A 4 1.04 1.00 27.24
C PRO A 4 1.00 -0.05 26.12
N ILE A 5 -0.06 -0.85 26.12
CA ILE A 5 -0.46 -1.73 25.02
C ILE A 5 -0.42 -0.93 23.70
N PRO A 6 0.20 -1.43 22.61
CA PRO A 6 0.23 -0.71 21.34
C PRO A 6 -1.19 -0.40 20.88
N ALA A 7 -1.45 0.88 20.66
CA ALA A 7 -2.77 1.42 20.39
C ALA A 7 -3.41 0.75 19.17
N LYS A 8 -4.48 -0.03 19.39
CA LYS A 8 -5.47 -0.30 18.35
C LYS A 8 -5.87 1.06 17.76
N LEU A 9 -5.82 1.20 16.43
CA LEU A 9 -6.35 2.40 15.77
C LEU A 9 -7.77 2.65 16.28
N ASN A 10 -7.99 3.83 16.88
CA ASN A 10 -9.29 4.16 17.46
C ASN A 10 -10.30 4.36 16.33
N LEU A 11 -11.57 4.01 16.57
CA LEU A 11 -12.68 4.15 15.62
C LEU A 11 -12.72 5.54 14.96
N ASP A 12 -12.47 6.61 15.72
CA ASP A 12 -12.45 7.97 15.18
C ASP A 12 -11.31 8.21 14.17
N GLN A 13 -10.17 7.55 14.32
CA GLN A 13 -9.08 7.63 13.35
C GLN A 13 -9.44 6.89 12.05
N LEU A 14 -10.07 5.71 12.17
CA LEU A 14 -10.54 4.94 11.02
C LEU A 14 -11.62 5.70 10.23
N LEU A 15 -12.57 6.33 10.93
CA LEU A 15 -13.59 7.18 10.31
C LEU A 15 -12.97 8.39 9.59
N ARG A 16 -11.97 9.05 10.21
CA ARG A 16 -11.24 10.16 9.58
C ARG A 16 -10.51 9.73 8.31
N MET A 17 -9.89 8.55 8.32
CA MET A 17 -9.25 7.99 7.12
C MET A 17 -10.27 7.73 6.01
N GLY A 18 -11.45 7.17 6.33
CA GLY A 18 -12.52 6.95 5.35
C GLY A 18 -13.03 8.25 4.73
N VAL A 19 -13.24 9.29 5.54
CA VAL A 19 -13.64 10.62 5.05
C VAL A 19 -12.55 11.26 4.20
N ALA A 20 -11.27 11.13 4.58
CA ALA A 20 -10.15 11.65 3.80
C ALA A 20 -10.04 10.96 2.43
N ALA A 21 -10.17 9.63 2.40
CA ALA A 21 -10.19 8.85 1.16
C ALA A 21 -11.36 9.29 0.26
N ALA A 22 -12.56 9.47 0.81
CA ALA A 22 -13.72 9.94 0.05
C ALA A 22 -13.49 11.34 -0.55
N ARG A 23 -12.91 12.26 0.23
CA ARG A 23 -12.60 13.63 -0.21
C ARG A 23 -11.51 13.70 -1.27
N SER A 24 -10.56 12.76 -1.25
CA SER A 24 -9.50 12.67 -2.25
C SER A 24 -9.97 12.13 -3.61
N GLY A 25 -11.26 11.81 -3.75
CA GLY A 25 -11.82 11.20 -4.97
C GLY A 25 -11.67 9.69 -5.05
N ASN A 26 -10.95 9.07 -4.10
CA ASN A 26 -10.79 7.62 -4.02
C ASN A 26 -11.99 6.96 -3.31
N ARG A 27 -13.13 6.95 -4.02
CA ARG A 27 -14.39 6.40 -3.50
C ARG A 27 -14.32 4.91 -3.20
N ASN A 28 -13.60 4.13 -4.00
CA ASN A 28 -13.46 2.68 -3.78
C ASN A 28 -12.68 2.36 -2.51
N ALA A 29 -11.58 3.07 -2.23
CA ALA A 29 -10.84 2.89 -0.98
C ALA A 29 -11.66 3.34 0.24
N ALA A 30 -12.40 4.45 0.12
CA ALA A 30 -13.31 4.90 1.17
C ALA A 30 -14.42 3.89 1.45
N HIS A 31 -14.98 3.30 0.40
CA HIS A 31 -16.01 2.27 0.46
C HIS A 31 -15.51 1.01 1.18
N ALA A 32 -14.38 0.46 0.75
CA ALA A 32 -13.76 -0.70 1.38
C ALA A 32 -13.45 -0.44 2.86
N LEU A 33 -12.98 0.77 3.20
CA LEU A 33 -12.67 1.13 4.58
C LEU A 33 -13.92 1.27 5.44
N PHE A 34 -14.98 1.95 4.96
CA PHE A 34 -16.24 2.04 5.71
C PHE A 34 -16.91 0.68 5.88
N LEU A 35 -16.81 -0.22 4.88
CA LEU A 35 -17.31 -1.59 4.99
C LEU A 35 -16.56 -2.39 6.06
N ALA A 36 -15.23 -2.25 6.12
CA ALA A 36 -14.42 -2.88 7.15
C ALA A 36 -14.76 -2.36 8.55
N ILE A 37 -14.93 -1.04 8.70
CA ILE A 37 -15.31 -0.42 9.98
C ILE A 37 -16.73 -0.85 10.38
N ALA A 38 -17.68 -0.90 9.45
CA ALA A 38 -19.05 -1.33 9.71
C ALA A 38 -19.15 -2.79 10.16
N ARG A 39 -18.24 -3.67 9.70
CA ARG A 39 -18.15 -5.06 10.15
C ARG A 39 -17.63 -5.18 11.58
N GLU A 40 -16.63 -4.38 11.94
CA GLU A 40 -16.03 -4.39 13.28
C GLU A 40 -16.91 -3.66 14.31
N TYR A 41 -17.63 -2.62 13.87
CA TYR A 41 -18.50 -1.77 14.68
C TYR A 41 -19.94 -1.74 14.11
N PRO A 42 -20.67 -2.87 14.15
CA PRO A 42 -21.98 -2.98 13.51
C PRO A 42 -23.05 -2.08 14.16
N HIS A 43 -22.87 -1.70 15.42
CA HIS A 43 -23.81 -0.86 16.17
C HIS A 43 -23.51 0.64 16.11
N ASP A 44 -22.47 1.07 15.37
CA ASP A 44 -22.17 2.49 15.19
C ASP A 44 -22.79 3.00 13.90
N VAL A 45 -23.47 4.14 13.95
CA VAL A 45 -24.14 4.76 12.80
C VAL A 45 -23.15 5.37 11.79
N ARG A 46 -22.00 5.85 12.26
CA ARG A 46 -21.06 6.67 11.46
C ARG A 46 -20.43 5.92 10.29
N PRO A 47 -19.99 4.65 10.43
CA PRO A 47 -19.47 3.86 9.31
C PRO A 47 -20.53 3.61 8.22
N TRP A 48 -21.77 3.30 8.62
CA TRP A 48 -22.87 3.04 7.69
C TRP A 48 -23.29 4.30 6.90
N LEU A 49 -23.28 5.47 7.55
CA LEU A 49 -23.46 6.75 6.85
C LEU A 49 -22.32 7.05 5.87
N GLY A 50 -21.09 6.75 6.28
CA GLY A 50 -19.92 6.84 5.40
C GLY A 50 -20.08 5.95 4.17
N LEU A 51 -20.49 4.70 4.39
CA LEU A 51 -20.76 3.71 3.34
C LEU A 51 -21.85 4.20 2.37
N ALA A 52 -22.96 4.75 2.88
CA ALA A 52 -24.01 5.33 2.04
C ALA A 52 -23.53 6.54 1.21
N GLY A 53 -22.55 7.31 1.69
CA GLY A 53 -21.98 8.46 0.97
C GLY A 53 -21.01 8.08 -0.16
N VAL A 54 -20.45 6.87 -0.12
CA VAL A 54 -19.47 6.36 -1.09
C VAL A 54 -19.97 5.13 -1.86
N ALA A 55 -21.21 4.71 -1.61
CA ALA A 55 -21.84 3.57 -2.25
C ALA A 55 -21.77 3.67 -3.77
N THR A 56 -21.50 2.53 -4.40
CA THR A 56 -21.34 2.44 -5.86
C THR A 56 -22.66 2.17 -6.58
N SER A 57 -23.69 1.75 -5.84
CA SER A 57 -25.03 1.49 -6.36
C SER A 57 -26.12 2.08 -5.46
N ALA A 58 -27.26 2.41 -6.06
CA ALA A 58 -28.44 2.87 -5.32
C ALA A 58 -28.98 1.81 -4.35
N GLN A 59 -28.78 0.52 -4.66
CA GLN A 59 -29.18 -0.57 -3.78
C GLN A 59 -28.29 -0.63 -2.54
N GLU A 60 -26.98 -0.58 -2.71
CA GLU A 60 -26.02 -0.54 -1.60
C GLU A 60 -26.18 0.70 -0.73
N GLN A 61 -26.50 1.84 -1.34
CA GLN A 61 -26.84 3.05 -0.61
C GLN A 61 -28.10 2.87 0.24
N ARG A 62 -29.14 2.22 -0.31
CA ARG A 62 -30.37 1.90 0.42
C ARG A 62 -30.09 0.96 1.58
N ASP A 63 -29.38 -0.15 1.34
CA ASP A 63 -29.06 -1.15 2.35
C ASP A 63 -28.27 -0.52 3.52
N ALA A 64 -27.29 0.34 3.23
CA ALA A 64 -26.50 1.04 4.25
C ALA A 64 -27.35 2.01 5.08
N LEU A 65 -28.27 2.73 4.46
CA LEU A 65 -29.18 3.66 5.15
C LEU A 65 -30.25 2.93 5.96
N GLU A 66 -30.75 1.79 5.49
CA GLU A 66 -31.65 0.92 6.25
C GLU A 66 -30.98 0.40 7.52
N HIS A 67 -29.69 0.05 7.46
CA HIS A 67 -28.91 -0.31 8.65
C HIS A 67 -28.77 0.86 9.63
N VAL A 68 -28.60 2.09 9.14
CA VAL A 68 -28.59 3.28 10.01
C VAL A 68 -29.92 3.44 10.74
N ILE A 69 -31.05 3.31 10.04
CA ILE A 69 -32.39 3.41 10.64
C ILE A 69 -32.66 2.26 11.61
N ALA A 70 -32.11 1.07 11.36
CA ALA A 70 -32.22 -0.05 12.29
C ALA A 70 -31.48 0.21 13.62
N ILE A 71 -30.39 0.98 13.59
CA ILE A 71 -29.60 1.34 14.77
C ILE A 71 -30.18 2.59 15.46
N ASP A 72 -30.49 3.63 14.68
CA ASP A 72 -31.05 4.89 15.10
C ASP A 72 -32.27 5.25 14.21
N PRO A 73 -33.48 4.83 14.61
CA PRO A 73 -34.70 5.07 13.85
C PRO A 73 -34.99 6.54 13.60
N ASP A 74 -34.46 7.43 14.45
CA ASP A 74 -34.71 8.84 14.37
C ASP A 74 -33.67 9.62 13.55
N HIS A 75 -32.68 8.95 12.96
CA HIS A 75 -31.58 9.62 12.28
C HIS A 75 -32.04 10.41 11.02
N PRO A 76 -31.98 11.76 11.03
CA PRO A 76 -32.65 12.60 10.02
C PRO A 76 -32.03 12.43 8.62
N LYS A 77 -30.71 12.32 8.53
CA LYS A 77 -30.00 12.18 7.23
C LYS A 77 -30.28 10.84 6.56
N ALA A 78 -30.53 9.80 7.34
CA ALA A 78 -30.80 8.47 6.78
C ALA A 78 -32.23 8.38 6.25
N ARG A 79 -33.20 8.99 6.94
CA ARG A 79 -34.58 9.14 6.45
C ARG A 79 -34.62 9.96 5.16
N GLN A 80 -33.89 11.07 5.11
CA GLN A 80 -33.79 11.89 3.90
C GLN A 80 -33.14 11.13 2.74
N GLY A 81 -32.07 10.37 3.01
CA GLY A 81 -31.40 9.55 2.01
C GLY A 81 -32.29 8.44 1.44
N LEU A 82 -33.03 7.72 2.29
CA LEU A 82 -33.99 6.71 1.85
C LEU A 82 -35.16 7.32 1.07
N ALA A 83 -35.69 8.46 1.51
CA ALA A 83 -36.75 9.17 0.79
C ALA A 83 -36.29 9.64 -0.61
N SER A 84 -35.01 9.99 -0.75
CA SER A 84 -34.41 10.36 -2.04
C SER A 84 -34.17 9.16 -2.97
N LEU A 85 -34.08 7.95 -2.41
CA LEU A 85 -33.87 6.69 -3.13
C LEU A 85 -35.15 5.90 -3.39
N ALA A 86 -36.30 6.31 -2.83
CA ALA A 86 -37.58 5.72 -3.14
C ALA A 86 -37.86 5.91 -4.64
N PRO A 87 -38.11 4.84 -5.42
CA PRO A 87 -38.42 5.01 -6.82
C PRO A 87 -39.72 5.79 -6.95
N ALA A 88 -39.82 6.59 -8.02
CA ALA A 88 -41.08 7.06 -8.57
C ALA A 88 -41.99 5.90 -9.06
N GLN A 89 -41.98 4.74 -8.39
CA GLN A 89 -42.74 3.53 -8.73
C GLN A 89 -43.80 3.14 -7.69
N GLU A 90 -44.12 4.01 -6.72
CA GLU A 90 -45.40 3.93 -5.99
C GLU A 90 -46.34 5.12 -6.21
N GLN A 91 -45.99 6.04 -7.12
CA GLN A 91 -47.02 6.86 -7.76
C GLN A 91 -47.54 6.11 -8.98
N THR A 92 -48.47 5.20 -8.72
CA THR A 92 -49.40 4.69 -9.75
C THR A 92 -49.99 5.92 -10.45
N PRO A 93 -49.80 6.10 -11.78
CA PRO A 93 -50.57 7.09 -12.50
C PRO A 93 -52.06 6.70 -12.39
N PRO A 94 -52.98 7.60 -11.99
CA PRO A 94 -54.39 7.33 -12.18
C PRO A 94 -54.65 7.32 -13.69
N SER A 95 -54.65 6.12 -14.29
CA SER A 95 -55.05 5.97 -15.69
C SER A 95 -56.57 6.18 -15.80
N PRO A 96 -57.03 6.95 -16.80
CA PRO A 96 -58.37 7.50 -16.86
C PRO A 96 -59.35 6.51 -17.52
N ALA A 97 -60.45 6.17 -16.85
CA ALA A 97 -61.76 5.90 -17.45
C ALA A 97 -62.76 5.39 -16.40
N ALA A 98 -63.46 6.31 -15.75
CA ALA A 98 -64.86 6.11 -15.38
C ALA A 98 -65.56 7.48 -15.37
N THR A 99 -66.14 7.83 -16.51
CA THR A 99 -67.05 8.94 -16.66
C THR A 99 -68.31 8.70 -15.83
N ALA A 100 -68.62 9.58 -14.87
CA ALA A 100 -70.00 10.00 -14.57
C ALA A 100 -70.04 11.22 -13.63
N VAL A 101 -70.13 12.40 -14.25
CA VAL A 101 -71.04 13.54 -13.95
C VAL A 101 -71.33 13.88 -12.47
N ALA A 102 -70.86 15.05 -12.01
CA ALA A 102 -71.72 16.21 -11.66
C ALA A 102 -71.00 17.26 -10.78
N SER A 103 -70.89 18.47 -11.33
CA SER A 103 -71.11 19.77 -10.66
C SER A 103 -70.13 20.28 -9.58
N THR A 104 -69.38 21.31 -9.97
CA THR A 104 -68.81 22.41 -9.13
C THR A 104 -69.84 23.04 -8.17
N PRO A 105 -69.45 23.63 -7.01
CA PRO A 105 -68.86 24.98 -6.94
C PRO A 105 -67.62 25.14 -6.01
N PRO A 106 -66.93 26.30 -6.09
CA PRO A 106 -65.70 26.60 -5.34
C PRO A 106 -66.03 27.09 -3.92
N VAL A 107 -65.06 27.04 -2.99
CA VAL A 107 -64.87 27.99 -1.86
C VAL A 107 -63.79 27.45 -0.88
N ASP A 108 -63.00 28.39 -0.36
CA ASP A 108 -62.07 28.35 0.77
C ASP A 108 -60.65 27.76 0.62
N SER A 109 -59.71 28.69 0.42
CA SER A 109 -58.36 28.61 0.96
C SER A 109 -58.42 28.30 2.48
N PRO A 110 -57.71 27.29 2.99
CA PRO A 110 -57.53 27.16 4.42
C PRO A 110 -56.56 28.27 4.86
N ALA A 111 -57.05 29.21 5.67
CA ALA A 111 -56.19 29.97 6.55
C ALA A 111 -55.36 28.97 7.36
N LEU A 112 -54.03 29.13 7.34
CA LEU A 112 -53.10 28.34 8.15
C LEU A 112 -53.60 28.32 9.60
N SER A 113 -53.69 27.12 10.17
CA SER A 113 -54.13 26.96 11.56
C SER A 113 -53.12 27.64 12.51
N PRO A 114 -53.54 28.21 13.65
CA PRO A 114 -52.62 28.84 14.61
C PRO A 114 -51.45 27.94 15.04
N ASP A 115 -51.69 26.63 15.05
CA ASP A 115 -50.66 25.63 15.36
C ASP A 115 -49.61 25.50 14.23
N GLN A 116 -50.00 25.65 12.96
CA GLN A 116 -49.05 25.62 11.84
C GLN A 116 -48.20 26.88 11.78
N GLN A 117 -48.80 28.06 12.01
CA GLN A 117 -48.03 29.31 12.11
C GLN A 117 -47.01 29.27 13.24
N ARG A 118 -47.37 28.67 14.38
CA ARG A 118 -46.46 28.51 15.51
C ARG A 118 -45.29 27.57 15.21
N ILE A 119 -45.56 26.48 14.48
CA ILE A 119 -44.52 25.52 14.05
C ILE A 119 -43.58 26.16 13.03
N GLU A 120 -44.10 26.96 12.10
CA GLU A 120 -43.26 27.70 11.13
C GLU A 120 -42.40 28.77 11.83
N GLU A 121 -42.96 29.53 12.78
CA GLU A 121 -42.21 30.53 13.57
C GLU A 121 -41.16 29.90 14.49
N GLU A 122 -41.44 28.73 15.06
CA GLU A 122 -40.49 27.98 15.90
C GLU A 122 -39.34 27.42 15.04
N LYS A 123 -39.66 26.93 13.84
CA LYS A 123 -38.66 26.43 12.89
C LYS A 123 -37.77 27.53 12.33
N GLU A 124 -38.32 28.71 12.00
CA GLU A 124 -37.52 29.86 11.57
C GLU A 124 -36.59 30.36 12.70
N ARG A 125 -37.05 30.34 13.96
CA ARG A 125 -36.19 30.66 15.11
C ARG A 125 -35.07 29.64 15.30
N GLU A 126 -35.36 28.35 15.17
CA GLU A 126 -34.35 27.30 15.29
C GLU A 126 -33.32 27.37 14.15
N GLU A 127 -33.74 27.72 12.93
CA GLU A 127 -32.85 27.92 11.79
C GLU A 127 -31.96 29.18 11.97
N GLU A 128 -32.50 30.29 12.48
CA GLU A 128 -31.71 31.49 12.81
C GLU A 128 -30.70 31.24 13.94
N GLU A 129 -31.09 30.53 15.01
CA GLU A 129 -30.21 30.21 16.14
C GLU A 129 -29.08 29.25 15.72
N GLN A 130 -29.39 28.27 14.84
CA GLN A 130 -28.39 27.39 14.25
C GLN A 130 -27.44 28.11 13.30
N GLU A 131 -27.92 29.12 12.55
CA GLU A 131 -27.07 29.90 11.65
C GLU A 131 -26.13 30.84 12.45
N GLU A 132 -26.60 31.43 13.55
CA GLU A 132 -25.75 32.18 14.47
C GLU A 132 -24.73 31.28 15.16
N GLU A 133 -25.10 30.08 15.60
CA GLU A 133 -24.18 29.14 16.25
C GLU A 133 -23.13 28.61 15.25
N GLN A 134 -23.50 28.34 14.00
CA GLN A 134 -22.56 27.98 12.94
C GLN A 134 -21.62 29.13 12.58
N LYS A 135 -22.09 30.37 12.50
CA LYS A 135 -21.23 31.54 12.27
C LYS A 135 -20.29 31.78 13.46
N ALA A 136 -20.77 31.61 14.69
CA ALA A 136 -19.95 31.70 15.89
C ALA A 136 -18.90 30.58 15.96
N ALA A 137 -19.23 29.35 15.55
CA ALA A 137 -18.30 28.24 15.48
C ALA A 137 -17.24 28.42 14.38
N ALA A 138 -17.61 28.99 13.23
CA ALA A 138 -16.68 29.31 12.14
C ALA A 138 -15.67 30.41 12.53
N GLN A 139 -16.09 31.39 13.34
CA GLN A 139 -15.21 32.46 13.83
C GLN A 139 -14.28 32.05 14.98
N ARG A 140 -14.51 30.89 15.64
CA ARG A 140 -13.64 30.36 16.70
C ARG A 140 -12.40 29.61 16.16
N PHE A 141 -12.42 29.20 14.88
CA PHE A 141 -11.34 28.46 14.23
C PHE A 141 -10.06 29.27 13.85
N PRO A 142 -10.09 30.57 13.48
CA PRO A 142 -8.85 31.30 13.14
C PRO A 142 -8.05 31.76 14.37
N LEU A 143 -8.66 31.93 15.55
CA LEU A 143 -7.96 32.44 16.74
C LEU A 143 -7.03 31.39 17.38
N MET A 144 -7.50 30.15 17.52
CA MET A 144 -6.71 29.07 18.14
C MET A 144 -5.55 28.63 17.24
N ASN A 145 -5.72 28.68 15.91
CA ASN A 145 -4.64 28.43 14.95
C ASN A 145 -3.59 29.55 14.95
N MET A 146 -3.96 30.81 15.15
CA MET A 146 -3.01 31.93 15.30
C MET A 146 -2.18 31.84 16.58
N VAL A 147 -2.80 31.47 17.71
CA VAL A 147 -2.09 31.28 18.99
C VAL A 147 -1.13 30.08 18.90
N ALA A 148 -1.56 28.97 18.31
CA ALA A 148 -0.71 27.80 18.09
C ALA A 148 0.47 28.11 17.15
N LEU A 149 0.27 28.88 16.07
CA LEU A 149 1.36 29.33 15.20
C LEU A 149 2.34 30.26 15.93
N GLY A 150 1.83 31.16 16.78
CA GLY A 150 2.66 32.05 17.60
C GLY A 150 3.57 31.28 18.57
N ILE A 151 3.03 30.24 19.23
CA ILE A 151 3.79 29.37 20.12
C ILE A 151 4.84 28.57 19.32
N MET A 152 4.47 28.01 18.17
CA MET A 152 5.41 27.31 17.29
C MET A 152 6.54 28.21 16.80
N ALA A 153 6.23 29.43 16.37
CA ALA A 153 7.24 30.40 15.95
C ALA A 153 8.18 30.78 17.10
N LEU A 154 7.65 30.97 18.32
CA LEU A 154 8.46 31.24 19.50
C LEU A 154 9.40 30.07 19.82
N LEU A 155 8.91 28.82 19.75
CA LEU A 155 9.72 27.63 19.98
C LEU A 155 10.82 27.47 18.93
N ILE A 156 10.53 27.79 17.67
CA ILE A 156 11.52 27.81 16.58
C ILE A 156 12.58 28.88 16.84
N ILE A 157 12.19 30.09 17.27
CA ILE A 157 13.15 31.16 17.59
C ILE A 157 14.02 30.76 18.78
N ILE A 158 13.44 30.17 19.83
CA ILE A 158 14.20 29.66 20.99
C ILE A 158 15.17 28.56 20.53
N LEU A 159 14.74 27.64 19.67
CA LEU A 159 15.59 26.61 19.10
C LEU A 159 16.74 27.20 18.29
N ILE A 160 16.48 28.22 17.46
CA ILE A 160 17.51 28.93 16.68
C ILE A 160 18.51 29.61 17.61
N VAL A 161 18.07 30.24 18.70
CA VAL A 161 18.96 30.88 19.68
C VAL A 161 19.80 29.86 20.44
N VAL A 162 19.22 28.72 20.84
CA VAL A 162 19.92 27.63 21.52
C VAL A 162 20.96 26.99 20.58
N VAL A 163 20.58 26.75 19.33
CA VAL A 163 21.48 26.23 18.28
C VAL A 163 22.60 27.25 17.99
N SER A 164 22.27 28.52 17.81
CA SER A 164 23.26 29.58 17.56
C SER A 164 24.18 29.85 18.77
N GLY A 165 23.73 29.53 19.98
CA GLY A 165 24.56 29.59 21.19
C GLY A 165 25.42 28.34 21.43
N LEU A 166 25.05 27.19 20.85
CA LEU A 166 25.79 25.92 20.97
C LEU A 166 26.80 25.69 19.84
N TYR A 167 26.71 26.41 18.73
CA TYR A 167 27.75 26.45 17.71
C TYR A 167 28.63 27.69 17.93
N PRO A 168 29.78 27.59 18.63
CA PRO A 168 30.74 28.68 18.64
C PRO A 168 31.11 28.99 17.18
N ARG A 169 30.85 30.23 16.78
CA ARG A 169 31.24 30.80 15.49
C ARG A 169 32.72 30.49 15.31
N ALA A 170 33.05 29.58 14.40
CA ALA A 170 34.43 29.33 14.04
C ALA A 170 34.98 30.63 13.49
N GLU A 171 35.71 31.38 14.32
CA GLU A 171 36.41 32.56 13.90
C GLU A 171 37.37 32.13 12.81
N GLN A 172 37.13 32.64 11.60
CA GLN A 172 38.06 32.53 10.51
C GLN A 172 39.23 33.46 10.84
N ARG A 173 40.14 32.93 11.66
CA ARG A 173 41.41 33.56 11.98
C ARG A 173 42.26 33.51 10.72
N ALA A 174 42.30 34.63 10.01
CA ALA A 174 43.28 34.87 8.97
C ALA A 174 44.65 35.05 9.66
N ASP A 175 45.28 33.95 10.08
CA ASP A 175 46.67 33.96 10.52
C ASP A 175 47.57 34.08 9.28
N THR A 176 47.94 35.33 8.99
CA THR A 176 49.11 35.65 8.18
C THR A 176 50.35 35.43 9.05
N THR A 177 50.94 34.23 9.09
CA THR A 177 52.31 34.08 9.61
C THR A 177 53.07 32.89 8.98
N VAL A 178 53.96 33.23 8.04
CA VAL A 178 55.31 32.68 7.71
C VAL A 178 55.58 31.16 7.93
N PRO A 179 56.01 30.40 6.88
CA PRO A 179 56.47 29.02 7.03
C PRO A 179 57.86 28.94 7.71
N PRO A 180 58.14 27.92 8.56
CA PRO A 180 59.47 27.71 9.12
C PRO A 180 60.47 27.17 8.08
N PRO A 181 61.78 27.50 8.21
CA PRO A 181 62.81 27.07 7.25
C PRO A 181 63.08 25.56 7.33
N SER A 182 63.29 24.97 6.15
CA SER A 182 63.70 23.57 5.96
C SER A 182 65.06 23.29 6.62
N PRO A 183 65.27 22.13 7.27
CA PRO A 183 66.60 21.74 7.70
C PRO A 183 67.46 21.33 6.50
N VAL A 184 68.50 22.14 6.24
CA VAL A 184 69.59 21.85 5.31
C VAL A 184 70.47 20.77 5.95
N LEU A 185 70.46 19.55 5.39
CA LEU A 185 71.49 18.55 5.65
C LEU A 185 72.52 18.60 4.52
N GLN A 186 73.74 18.88 4.95
CA GLN A 186 74.95 19.25 4.24
C GLN A 186 75.44 18.19 3.24
N ALA A 187 75.94 18.64 2.10
CA ALA A 187 76.47 17.82 1.02
C ALA A 187 77.81 17.15 1.38
N ALA A 188 77.96 15.88 0.99
CA ALA A 188 79.25 15.19 0.88
C ALA A 188 79.72 15.18 -0.59
N PRO A 189 81.01 15.47 -0.90
CA PRO A 189 81.54 15.46 -2.27
C PRO A 189 81.96 14.06 -2.79
N PRO A 190 82.22 13.90 -4.11
CA PRO A 190 81.99 12.66 -4.86
C PRO A 190 83.26 11.92 -5.32
N LEU A 191 83.15 10.63 -5.67
CA LEU A 191 84.10 9.87 -6.52
C LEU A 191 83.34 8.83 -7.39
N PRO A 192 83.92 8.36 -8.52
CA PRO A 192 83.23 8.35 -9.82
C PRO A 192 82.82 6.98 -10.39
N ALA A 193 81.87 7.07 -11.33
CA ALA A 193 81.59 6.26 -12.52
C ALA A 193 81.97 4.76 -12.57
N THR A 194 80.98 3.92 -12.88
CA THR A 194 81.12 2.90 -13.91
C THR A 194 79.84 2.87 -14.75
N GLU A 195 80.06 2.90 -16.05
CA GLU A 195 79.13 3.06 -17.16
C GLU A 195 78.08 1.95 -17.28
N ALA A 196 76.99 2.30 -17.97
CA ALA A 196 76.02 1.40 -18.57
C ALA A 196 76.66 0.48 -19.65
N PRO A 197 75.94 -0.53 -20.15
CA PRO A 197 75.10 -0.28 -21.34
C PRO A 197 73.70 -0.89 -21.20
N SER A 198 72.65 -0.17 -21.59
CA SER A 198 72.01 -0.23 -22.91
C SER A 198 71.60 -1.62 -23.39
N SER A 199 70.35 -1.65 -23.85
CA SER A 199 69.93 -2.23 -25.13
C SER A 199 69.20 -3.57 -25.16
N ASN A 200 67.93 -3.47 -25.57
CA ASN A 200 67.28 -4.23 -26.65
C ASN A 200 66.26 -5.32 -26.27
N VAL A 201 64.99 -4.99 -26.60
CA VAL A 201 63.89 -5.90 -27.00
C VAL A 201 64.33 -6.82 -28.15
N PRO A 202 63.78 -8.04 -28.34
CA PRO A 202 62.47 -8.19 -29.03
C PRO A 202 61.60 -9.43 -28.66
N SER A 203 60.41 -9.46 -29.27
CA SER A 203 59.36 -10.49 -29.34
C SER A 203 59.77 -11.86 -29.92
N SER A 204 58.81 -12.81 -29.81
CA SER A 204 58.48 -14.00 -30.65
C SER A 204 58.66 -15.34 -29.89
N ALA A 205 57.62 -16.09 -29.54
CA ALA A 205 56.60 -16.84 -30.32
C ALA A 205 57.03 -18.29 -30.68
N THR A 206 56.05 -19.20 -30.57
CA THR A 206 55.94 -20.54 -31.24
C THR A 206 56.77 -21.67 -30.55
N ASP A 207 56.34 -22.92 -30.34
CA ASP A 207 55.20 -23.74 -30.77
C ASP A 207 55.13 -25.01 -29.87
N GLU A 208 54.15 -25.86 -30.16
CA GLU A 208 54.07 -27.33 -29.95
C GLU A 208 53.07 -27.84 -28.90
N SER A 209 51.85 -28.06 -29.39
CA SER A 209 50.97 -29.21 -29.05
C SER A 209 51.62 -30.54 -29.56
N PRO A 210 51.19 -31.75 -29.15
CA PRO A 210 49.91 -32.28 -29.66
C PRO A 210 49.15 -33.33 -28.79
N THR A 211 47.90 -33.57 -29.21
CA THR A 211 47.16 -34.85 -29.22
C THR A 211 46.40 -35.30 -27.96
N THR A 212 45.07 -35.13 -27.91
CA THR A 212 43.94 -36.02 -28.35
C THR A 212 43.67 -37.25 -27.45
N GLY A 213 42.48 -37.31 -26.82
CA GLY A 213 41.91 -38.53 -26.22
C GLY A 213 40.57 -38.25 -25.49
N PRO A 214 39.56 -39.14 -25.54
CA PRO A 214 38.22 -38.72 -25.96
C PRO A 214 37.14 -38.57 -24.87
N ILE A 215 36.09 -37.85 -25.28
CA ILE A 215 34.78 -37.63 -24.68
C ILE A 215 33.95 -38.94 -24.72
N PRO A 216 33.22 -39.33 -23.66
CA PRO A 216 32.17 -40.34 -23.78
C PRO A 216 30.85 -39.71 -24.23
N THR A 217 30.45 -40.06 -25.45
CA THR A 217 29.10 -39.91 -26.00
C THR A 217 28.16 -40.92 -25.32
N ALA A 218 27.10 -40.44 -24.67
CA ALA A 218 25.98 -41.32 -24.27
C ALA A 218 25.02 -41.46 -25.45
N GLN A 219 25.06 -42.63 -26.09
CA GLN A 219 24.20 -43.02 -27.20
C GLN A 219 22.78 -43.36 -26.73
N ILE A 220 21.85 -42.91 -27.55
CA ILE A 220 20.46 -43.32 -27.66
C ILE A 220 20.45 -44.79 -28.10
N ASN A 221 19.74 -45.67 -27.39
CA ASN A 221 19.31 -46.96 -27.93
C ASN A 221 17.87 -47.23 -27.50
N GLN A 222 17.00 -47.25 -28.51
CA GLN A 222 15.67 -47.87 -28.42
C GLN A 222 15.81 -49.38 -28.58
N GLY A 223 15.05 -50.12 -27.79
CA GLY A 223 14.91 -51.57 -27.89
C GLY A 223 13.66 -52.02 -27.15
N SER A 224 12.53 -52.07 -27.87
CA SER A 224 11.28 -52.67 -27.42
C SER A 224 11.39 -54.19 -27.33
N THR A 225 10.91 -54.81 -26.25
CA THR A 225 10.15 -56.07 -26.35
C THR A 225 9.24 -56.22 -25.13
N ALA A 226 7.96 -56.47 -25.43
CA ALA A 226 6.86 -56.57 -24.48
C ALA A 226 6.77 -57.96 -23.83
N THR A 227 6.22 -58.02 -22.61
CA THR A 227 5.15 -58.97 -22.26
C THR A 227 4.31 -58.40 -21.11
N GLN A 228 3.04 -58.14 -21.44
CA GLN A 228 1.90 -57.88 -20.56
C GLN A 228 1.43 -59.19 -19.89
N PRO A 229 0.78 -59.15 -18.72
CA PRO A 229 -0.61 -59.62 -18.68
C PRO A 229 -1.61 -58.57 -18.17
N THR A 230 -2.73 -58.54 -18.88
CA THR A 230 -3.94 -57.72 -18.87
C THR A 230 -4.79 -57.81 -17.59
N ALA A 231 -5.39 -56.67 -17.16
CA ALA A 231 -6.85 -56.46 -16.96
C ALA A 231 -7.16 -55.18 -16.12
N PRO A 232 -8.34 -54.54 -16.27
CA PRO A 232 -8.93 -53.96 -17.48
C PRO A 232 -9.11 -52.43 -17.34
N ALA A 233 -9.45 -51.82 -18.48
CA ALA A 233 -9.66 -50.39 -18.67
C ALA A 233 -10.78 -49.78 -17.80
N GLY A 234 -10.57 -48.53 -17.38
CA GLY A 234 -11.61 -47.66 -16.85
C GLY A 234 -11.07 -46.32 -16.36
N LEU A 235 -11.07 -45.33 -17.25
CA LEU A 235 -10.94 -43.89 -16.98
C LEU A 235 -9.56 -43.40 -16.52
N THR A 236 -8.68 -43.11 -17.49
CA THR A 236 -7.62 -42.11 -17.30
C THR A 236 -8.26 -40.75 -16.95
N PRO A 237 -7.92 -40.13 -15.81
CA PRO A 237 -8.04 -38.69 -15.71
C PRO A 237 -7.04 -38.08 -16.70
N ALA A 238 -7.49 -37.11 -17.49
CA ALA A 238 -6.60 -36.32 -18.32
C ALA A 238 -5.48 -35.76 -17.42
N VAL A 239 -4.23 -36.04 -17.78
CA VAL A 239 -3.07 -35.38 -17.19
C VAL A 239 -3.19 -33.90 -17.55
N GLY A 240 -3.74 -33.12 -16.63
CA GLY A 240 -3.71 -31.67 -16.71
C GLY A 240 -2.25 -31.20 -16.75
N LEU A 241 -2.01 -30.09 -17.45
CA LEU A 241 -0.77 -29.33 -17.28
C LEU A 241 -0.48 -29.15 -15.78
N PRO A 242 0.78 -29.04 -15.34
CA PRO A 242 1.07 -28.68 -13.95
C PRO A 242 0.47 -27.29 -13.70
N THR A 243 -0.75 -27.24 -13.18
CA THR A 243 -1.32 -26.04 -12.59
C THR A 243 -0.37 -25.65 -11.47
N ALA A 244 0.26 -24.49 -11.59
CA ALA A 244 1.11 -23.94 -10.53
C ALA A 244 0.34 -24.05 -9.21
N ALA A 245 0.90 -24.78 -8.24
CA ALA A 245 0.22 -25.09 -7.00
C ALA A 245 0.07 -23.78 -6.20
N SER A 246 -1.15 -23.25 -6.13
CA SER A 246 -1.44 -22.09 -5.29
C SER A 246 -1.25 -22.46 -3.82
N LEU A 247 -0.46 -21.68 -3.08
CA LEU A 247 -0.28 -21.86 -1.64
C LEU A 247 -1.47 -21.25 -0.89
N PRO A 248 -2.02 -21.93 0.14
CA PRO A 248 -2.99 -21.30 1.02
C PRO A 248 -2.36 -20.09 1.73
N LEU A 249 -3.17 -19.06 1.97
CA LEU A 249 -2.76 -17.93 2.80
C LEU A 249 -2.42 -18.42 4.21
N GLY A 250 -1.43 -17.79 4.85
CA GLY A 250 -0.93 -18.19 6.16
C GLY A 250 -0.06 -19.46 6.14
N THR A 251 0.19 -20.08 4.98
CA THR A 251 1.15 -21.18 4.87
C THR A 251 2.53 -20.68 5.25
N LEU A 252 3.17 -21.33 6.21
CA LEU A 252 4.51 -21.00 6.66
C LEU A 252 5.53 -21.76 5.80
N ILE A 253 6.39 -21.05 5.10
CA ILE A 253 7.51 -21.64 4.35
C ILE A 253 8.79 -21.39 5.13
N GLU A 254 9.57 -22.44 5.37
CA GLU A 254 10.85 -22.38 6.08
C GLU A 254 12.01 -22.72 5.14
N VAL A 255 13.00 -21.85 5.05
CA VAL A 255 14.18 -22.01 4.20
C VAL A 255 15.37 -21.27 4.80
N ASP A 256 16.53 -21.91 4.94
CA ASP A 256 17.78 -21.30 5.45
C ASP A 256 17.62 -20.48 6.75
N ASP A 257 16.89 -21.01 7.75
CA ASP A 257 16.50 -20.33 9.00
C ASP A 257 15.63 -19.07 8.83
N TRP A 258 15.02 -18.88 7.66
CA TRP A 258 13.95 -17.92 7.44
C TRP A 258 12.62 -18.63 7.49
N SER A 259 11.64 -18.02 8.16
CA SER A 259 10.24 -18.38 7.98
C SER A 259 9.52 -17.23 7.27
N ALA A 260 8.76 -17.52 6.22
CA ALA A 260 8.03 -16.52 5.45
C ALA A 260 6.59 -16.97 5.18
N THR A 261 5.65 -16.03 5.26
CA THR A 261 4.24 -16.29 4.92
C THR A 261 3.53 -15.03 4.44
N LEU A 262 2.58 -15.23 3.51
CA LEU A 262 1.62 -14.21 3.13
C LEU A 262 0.31 -14.46 3.90
N LEU A 263 -0.04 -13.54 4.79
CA LEU A 263 -1.16 -13.73 5.72
C LEU A 263 -2.53 -13.46 5.10
N ARG A 264 -2.60 -12.56 4.12
CA ARG A 264 -3.86 -12.09 3.54
C ARG A 264 -3.72 -11.79 2.05
N PRO A 265 -4.80 -11.83 1.27
CA PRO A 265 -4.73 -11.55 -0.16
C PRO A 265 -4.59 -10.05 -0.43
N ASP A 266 -5.19 -9.19 0.39
CA ASP A 266 -5.10 -7.72 0.32
C ASP A 266 -3.73 -7.16 0.72
N TYR A 267 -2.81 -8.02 1.15
CA TYR A 267 -1.42 -7.66 1.40
C TYR A 267 -0.57 -7.70 0.13
N ALA A 268 -1.11 -8.20 -0.98
CA ALA A 268 -0.49 -8.11 -2.29
C ALA A 268 -1.28 -7.14 -3.17
N LEU A 269 -0.64 -6.06 -3.60
CA LEU A 269 -1.28 -4.96 -4.33
C LEU A 269 -0.47 -4.57 -5.55
N ILE A 270 -1.18 -4.20 -6.61
CA ILE A 270 -0.60 -3.52 -7.76
C ILE A 270 -0.64 -2.02 -7.47
N LEU A 271 0.49 -1.34 -7.63
CA LEU A 271 0.65 0.09 -7.42
C LEU A 271 1.04 0.74 -8.74
N ASP A 272 0.11 1.54 -9.28
CA ASP A 272 0.35 2.36 -10.46
C ASP A 272 0.95 3.70 -10.04
N GLY A 273 2.24 3.89 -10.27
CA GLY A 273 2.94 5.14 -9.99
C GLY A 273 4.29 4.97 -9.30
N SER A 274 4.89 6.10 -8.93
CA SER A 274 6.17 6.16 -8.24
C SER A 274 6.04 5.94 -6.73
N ILE A 275 7.13 5.52 -6.10
CA ILE A 275 7.21 5.37 -4.63
C ILE A 275 8.40 6.19 -4.15
N GLY A 276 8.09 7.34 -3.54
CA GLY A 276 9.10 8.38 -3.34
C GLY A 276 9.70 8.81 -4.68
N ASP A 277 11.02 8.74 -4.79
CA ASP A 277 11.77 9.08 -6.00
C ASP A 277 11.94 7.89 -6.97
N LEU A 278 11.42 6.71 -6.62
CA LEU A 278 11.54 5.51 -7.45
C LEU A 278 10.42 5.45 -8.47
N ASN A 279 10.79 5.41 -9.74
CA ASN A 279 9.86 5.22 -10.86
C ASN A 279 9.94 3.78 -11.37
N PRO A 280 8.81 3.07 -11.52
CA PRO A 280 8.81 1.73 -12.07
C PRO A 280 8.99 1.78 -13.59
N SER A 281 9.61 0.73 -14.15
CA SER A 281 9.67 0.48 -15.59
C SER A 281 8.29 0.16 -16.19
N GLY A 282 7.40 -0.44 -15.38
CA GLY A 282 5.99 -0.64 -15.70
C GLY A 282 5.13 -0.20 -14.54
N ARG A 283 5.01 -1.07 -13.53
CA ARG A 283 4.27 -0.85 -12.29
C ARG A 283 4.96 -1.51 -11.12
N PHE A 284 4.69 -1.02 -9.92
CA PHE A 284 5.11 -1.72 -8.72
C PHE A 284 4.10 -2.77 -8.31
N VAL A 285 4.59 -3.90 -7.83
CA VAL A 285 3.78 -4.90 -7.12
C VAL A 285 4.30 -4.95 -5.69
N LEU A 286 3.46 -4.58 -4.73
CA LEU A 286 3.73 -4.64 -3.31
C LEU A 286 3.23 -5.98 -2.76
N ALA A 287 4.04 -6.65 -1.95
CA ALA A 287 3.65 -7.80 -1.13
C ALA A 287 4.11 -7.56 0.32
N LEU A 288 3.15 -7.40 1.24
CA LEU A 288 3.42 -7.26 2.66
C LEU A 288 3.56 -8.65 3.30
N MET A 289 4.81 -9.08 3.46
CA MET A 289 5.17 -10.41 3.91
C MET A 289 5.40 -10.45 5.42
N ALA A 290 4.97 -11.53 6.08
CA ALA A 290 5.41 -11.83 7.44
C ALA A 290 6.67 -12.70 7.38
N ILE A 291 7.80 -12.18 7.84
CA ILE A 291 9.12 -12.82 7.74
C ILE A 291 9.77 -12.88 9.13
N SER A 292 10.40 -14.01 9.46
CA SER A 292 11.17 -14.19 10.68
C SER A 292 12.58 -14.69 10.39
N ASN A 293 13.56 -14.16 11.13
CA ASN A 293 14.90 -14.72 11.23
C ASN A 293 14.95 -15.65 12.45
N ASN A 294 15.10 -16.95 12.21
CA ASN A 294 15.18 -17.96 13.26
C ASN A 294 16.62 -18.30 13.66
N SER A 295 17.61 -17.69 13.02
CA SER A 295 19.02 -17.92 13.35
C SER A 295 19.44 -17.21 14.64
N ALA A 296 20.61 -17.61 15.16
CA ALA A 296 21.22 -17.01 16.34
C ALA A 296 21.93 -15.67 16.08
N GLU A 297 22.04 -15.25 14.81
CA GLU A 297 22.75 -14.02 14.42
C GLU A 297 21.80 -13.02 13.74
N PRO A 298 22.07 -11.71 13.84
CA PRO A 298 21.34 -10.72 13.05
C PRO A 298 21.59 -10.95 11.56
N ARG A 299 20.53 -11.05 10.76
CA ARG A 299 20.63 -11.30 9.32
C ARG A 299 19.73 -10.36 8.53
N ARG A 300 20.18 -9.95 7.35
CA ARG A 300 19.37 -9.26 6.35
C ARG A 300 18.66 -10.29 5.47
N ILE A 301 17.43 -10.00 5.08
CA ILE A 301 16.65 -10.84 4.17
C ILE A 301 17.38 -10.89 2.81
N PRO A 302 17.71 -12.08 2.28
CA PRO A 302 18.30 -12.20 0.96
C PRO A 302 17.33 -11.70 -0.13
N ALA A 303 17.82 -10.97 -1.12
CA ALA A 303 16.98 -10.43 -2.20
C ALA A 303 16.35 -11.55 -3.07
N ASP A 304 16.97 -12.72 -3.12
CA ASP A 304 16.50 -13.90 -3.84
C ASP A 304 15.65 -14.84 -2.94
N LEU A 305 15.29 -14.42 -1.72
CA LEU A 305 14.39 -15.21 -0.86
C LEU A 305 12.98 -15.23 -1.44
N LEU A 306 12.56 -14.11 -2.03
CA LEU A 306 11.25 -13.91 -2.62
C LEU A 306 11.41 -13.56 -4.10
N THR A 307 10.65 -14.24 -4.95
CA THR A 307 10.66 -14.00 -6.38
C THR A 307 9.23 -13.94 -6.88
N LEU A 308 8.92 -12.93 -7.67
CA LEU A 308 7.64 -12.84 -8.37
C LEU A 308 7.79 -13.48 -9.75
N VAL A 309 6.86 -14.35 -10.14
CA VAL A 309 6.90 -15.07 -11.42
C VAL A 309 5.61 -14.78 -12.19
N ASP A 310 5.69 -14.45 -13.47
CA ASP A 310 4.51 -14.29 -14.31
C ASP A 310 4.09 -15.60 -15.01
N SER A 311 2.93 -15.58 -15.67
CA SER A 311 2.39 -16.70 -16.44
C SER A 311 3.30 -17.17 -17.60
N ARG A 312 4.25 -16.35 -18.05
CA ARG A 312 5.25 -16.69 -19.06
C ARG A 312 6.54 -17.25 -18.44
N GLY A 313 6.62 -17.35 -17.11
CA GLY A 313 7.79 -17.82 -16.37
C GLY A 313 8.89 -16.77 -16.19
N ARG A 314 8.64 -15.50 -16.54
CA ARG A 314 9.60 -14.41 -16.25
C ARG A 314 9.67 -14.19 -14.75
N ARG A 315 10.88 -14.05 -14.23
CA ARG A 315 11.16 -13.89 -12.79
C ARG A 315 11.58 -12.46 -12.50
N TYR A 316 11.01 -11.89 -11.45
CA TYR A 316 11.28 -10.53 -10.98
C TYR A 316 11.80 -10.59 -9.54
N SER A 317 12.96 -9.96 -9.32
CA SER A 317 13.53 -9.77 -7.99
C SER A 317 12.97 -8.50 -7.34
N PRO A 318 13.01 -8.39 -6.00
CA PRO A 318 12.63 -7.17 -5.32
C PRO A 318 13.43 -5.97 -5.82
N ALA A 319 12.75 -4.84 -6.00
CA ALA A 319 13.33 -3.57 -6.40
C ALA A 319 14.22 -3.02 -5.28
N SER A 320 15.45 -2.65 -5.62
CA SER A 320 16.43 -2.13 -4.67
C SER A 320 15.93 -0.85 -4.00
N ASN A 321 16.04 -0.77 -2.67
CA ASN A 321 15.65 0.37 -1.83
C ASN A 321 14.15 0.71 -1.85
N ALA A 322 13.33 -0.04 -2.56
CA ALA A 322 11.90 0.25 -2.68
C ALA A 322 11.16 0.04 -1.36
N SER A 323 11.55 -0.96 -0.58
CA SER A 323 10.95 -1.23 0.73
C SER A 323 11.26 -0.11 1.73
N THR A 324 12.50 0.34 1.76
CA THR A 324 12.90 1.53 2.54
C THR A 324 12.15 2.78 2.10
N ALA A 325 12.10 3.08 0.79
CA ALA A 325 11.37 4.25 0.26
C ALA A 325 9.88 4.22 0.61
N TYR A 326 9.25 3.04 0.50
CA TYR A 326 7.86 2.82 0.89
C TYR A 326 7.64 3.14 2.37
N LEU A 327 8.48 2.62 3.27
CA LEU A 327 8.33 2.86 4.71
C LEU A 327 8.69 4.29 5.13
N THR A 328 9.56 4.98 4.39
CA THR A 328 9.81 6.42 4.59
C THR A 328 8.56 7.24 4.26
N LEU A 329 7.84 6.88 3.20
CA LEU A 329 6.66 7.61 2.75
C LEU A 329 5.42 7.32 3.60
N TYR A 330 5.17 6.05 3.93
CA TYR A 330 3.94 5.61 4.60
C TYR A 330 4.10 5.38 6.11
N GLY A 331 5.34 5.25 6.60
CA GLY A 331 5.64 5.10 8.01
C GLY A 331 5.73 3.64 8.49
N ARG A 332 6.68 3.40 9.40
CA ARG A 332 6.91 2.09 10.03
C ARG A 332 5.86 1.78 11.11
N GLY A 333 5.61 0.51 11.35
CA GLY A 333 4.65 -0.02 12.32
C GLY A 333 3.19 -0.01 11.86
N GLN A 334 2.85 0.80 10.85
CA GLN A 334 1.52 0.79 10.21
C GLN A 334 1.54 0.08 8.85
N HIS A 335 2.55 0.36 8.03
CA HIS A 335 2.68 -0.17 6.66
C HIS A 335 3.76 -1.24 6.52
N GLY A 336 4.34 -1.65 7.65
CA GLY A 336 5.43 -2.61 7.75
C GLY A 336 6.35 -2.24 8.90
N ASP A 337 6.92 -3.23 9.56
CA ASP A 337 7.83 -3.04 10.69
C ASP A 337 9.25 -2.73 10.19
N LEU A 338 9.69 -3.53 9.21
CA LEU A 338 11.06 -3.52 8.70
C LEU A 338 11.07 -3.46 7.19
N ALA A 339 12.08 -2.77 6.64
CA ALA A 339 12.34 -2.80 5.22
C ALA A 339 13.05 -4.11 4.84
N LEU A 340 12.96 -4.52 3.58
CA LEU A 340 13.76 -5.62 3.04
C LEU A 340 15.26 -5.40 3.25
N GLU A 341 15.71 -4.15 3.20
CA GLU A 341 17.11 -3.78 3.38
C GLU A 341 17.56 -3.73 4.85
N ASP A 342 16.66 -3.89 5.81
CA ASP A 342 17.01 -3.92 7.23
C ASP A 342 17.52 -5.31 7.67
N SER A 343 18.28 -5.33 8.76
CA SER A 343 18.63 -6.57 9.45
C SER A 343 17.57 -6.94 10.49
N LEU A 344 17.14 -8.20 10.49
CA LEU A 344 16.30 -8.76 11.55
C LEU A 344 17.21 -9.26 12.69
N THR A 345 16.80 -8.98 13.92
CA THR A 345 17.46 -9.52 15.12
C THR A 345 17.40 -11.06 15.13
N PRO A 346 18.29 -11.73 15.87
CA PRO A 346 18.17 -13.17 16.13
C PRO A 346 16.78 -13.51 16.67
N HIS A 347 16.22 -14.64 16.25
CA HIS A 347 14.90 -15.11 16.69
C HIS A 347 13.84 -14.00 16.69
N SER A 348 13.76 -13.24 15.61
CA SER A 348 12.98 -12.00 15.57
C SER A 348 11.49 -12.24 15.89
N GLY A 349 10.97 -13.43 15.63
CA GLY A 349 9.54 -13.65 15.41
C GLY A 349 9.09 -13.01 14.10
N MET A 350 7.82 -13.15 13.75
CA MET A 350 7.28 -12.59 12.51
C MET A 350 7.35 -11.06 12.53
N ARG A 351 7.87 -10.48 11.46
CA ARG A 351 7.88 -9.04 11.18
C ARG A 351 7.19 -8.80 9.85
N SER A 352 6.40 -7.75 9.80
CA SER A 352 5.80 -7.31 8.54
C SER A 352 6.84 -6.55 7.72
N VAL A 353 7.07 -7.02 6.49
CA VAL A 353 8.10 -6.49 5.58
C VAL A 353 7.45 -6.23 4.22
N PRO A 354 7.35 -4.97 3.76
CA PRO A 354 6.80 -4.64 2.46
C PRO A 354 7.84 -4.93 1.38
N ILE A 355 7.54 -5.84 0.46
CA ILE A 355 8.44 -6.21 -0.64
C ILE A 355 7.86 -5.67 -1.92
N LEU A 356 8.65 -4.92 -2.68
CA LEU A 356 8.19 -4.28 -3.91
C LEU A 356 8.95 -4.83 -5.09
N PHE A 357 8.23 -5.12 -6.17
CA PHE A 357 8.79 -5.61 -7.43
C PHE A 357 8.47 -4.61 -8.53
N ASP A 358 9.45 -4.29 -9.37
CA ASP A 358 9.21 -3.56 -10.62
C ASP A 358 8.89 -4.56 -11.72
N VAL A 359 7.67 -4.47 -12.25
CA VAL A 359 7.14 -5.44 -13.20
C VAL A 359 6.62 -4.71 -14.45
N PRO A 360 6.95 -5.18 -15.66
CA PRO A 360 6.35 -4.67 -16.89
C PRO A 360 4.82 -4.77 -16.90
N ASN A 361 4.16 -3.81 -17.55
CA ASN A 361 2.69 -3.76 -17.64
C ASN A 361 2.06 -4.96 -18.36
N ASP A 362 2.84 -5.66 -19.20
CA ASP A 362 2.41 -6.84 -19.95
C ASP A 362 2.48 -8.16 -19.14
N ALA A 363 3.00 -8.13 -17.91
CA ALA A 363 3.11 -9.30 -17.06
C ALA A 363 1.77 -9.61 -16.38
N THR A 364 1.29 -10.84 -16.53
CA THR A 364 -0.02 -11.30 -16.04
C THR A 364 0.13 -12.63 -15.32
N GLY A 365 -0.85 -12.98 -14.47
CA GLY A 365 -0.82 -14.23 -13.71
C GLY A 365 0.37 -14.28 -12.75
N LEU A 366 0.57 -13.19 -12.01
CA LEU A 366 1.70 -13.03 -11.11
C LEU A 366 1.55 -13.96 -9.91
N VAL A 367 2.63 -14.67 -9.56
CA VAL A 367 2.69 -15.59 -8.43
C VAL A 367 3.92 -15.26 -7.61
N LEU A 368 3.74 -14.98 -6.33
CA LEU A 368 4.82 -14.77 -5.38
C LEU A 368 5.31 -16.11 -4.86
N THR A 369 6.59 -16.38 -5.07
CA THR A 369 7.26 -17.63 -4.66
C THR A 369 8.34 -17.34 -3.62
N VAL A 370 8.59 -18.32 -2.76
CA VAL A 370 9.70 -18.30 -1.81
C VAL A 370 10.78 -19.23 -2.35
N ARG A 371 12.05 -18.97 -2.04
CA ARG A 371 13.13 -19.90 -2.36
C ARG A 371 12.78 -21.32 -1.91
N ASP A 372 13.08 -22.29 -2.76
CA ASP A 372 12.84 -23.72 -2.54
C ASP A 372 11.37 -24.15 -2.36
N SER A 373 10.39 -23.26 -2.55
CA SER A 373 8.96 -23.63 -2.62
C SER A 373 8.55 -24.33 -3.92
N GLY A 374 9.51 -24.58 -4.82
CA GLY A 374 9.28 -25.21 -6.12
C GLY A 374 8.44 -24.33 -7.06
N THR A 375 7.37 -24.88 -7.62
CA THR A 375 6.40 -24.13 -8.43
C THR A 375 5.22 -23.60 -7.62
N ALA A 376 5.23 -23.80 -6.30
CA ALA A 376 4.16 -23.37 -5.43
C ALA A 376 4.38 -21.92 -4.96
N GLY A 377 3.31 -21.12 -4.98
CA GLY A 377 3.36 -19.72 -4.60
C GLY A 377 1.99 -19.11 -4.37
N TRP A 378 1.95 -17.88 -3.86
CA TRP A 378 0.71 -17.14 -3.66
C TRP A 378 0.37 -16.35 -4.93
N PRO A 379 -0.78 -16.59 -5.57
CA PRO A 379 -1.21 -15.78 -6.69
C PRO A 379 -1.47 -14.34 -6.22
N ILE A 380 -0.94 -13.39 -6.97
CA ILE A 380 -1.27 -11.98 -6.80
C ILE A 380 -2.47 -11.73 -7.70
N GLU A 381 -3.66 -11.78 -7.10
CA GLU A 381 -4.87 -11.46 -7.81
C GLU A 381 -4.78 -10.00 -8.28
N SER A 382 -4.85 -9.80 -9.60
CA SER A 382 -5.19 -8.49 -10.12
C SER A 382 -6.58 -8.18 -9.58
N ALA A 383 -6.68 -7.28 -8.60
CA ALA A 383 -7.90 -6.52 -8.45
C ALA A 383 -8.05 -5.72 -9.76
N VAL A 384 -8.69 -6.34 -10.75
CA VAL A 384 -9.09 -5.70 -12.00
C VAL A 384 -10.09 -4.62 -11.58
N ALA A 385 -9.78 -3.35 -11.84
CA ALA A 385 -10.79 -2.31 -11.86
C ALA A 385 -11.89 -2.78 -12.83
N PRO A 386 -13.19 -2.75 -12.45
CA PRO A 386 -14.25 -3.20 -13.35
C PRO A 386 -14.14 -2.47 -14.69
N ASP A 387 -14.15 -3.24 -15.78
CA ASP A 387 -14.12 -2.77 -17.17
C ASP A 387 -15.03 -1.56 -17.34
N VAL A 388 -14.44 -0.36 -17.44
CA VAL A 388 -15.15 0.80 -17.94
C VAL A 388 -15.19 0.64 -19.45
N ASN A 389 -16.26 0.01 -19.93
CA ASN A 389 -16.64 0.02 -21.32
C ASN A 389 -16.92 1.47 -21.74
N VAL A 390 -15.90 2.17 -22.24
CA VAL A 390 -16.08 3.43 -22.96
C VAL A 390 -16.34 3.07 -24.42
N GLY A 391 -17.60 2.74 -24.70
CA GLY A 391 -18.16 2.77 -26.05
C GLY A 391 -18.14 4.20 -26.62
N PRO A 392 -18.22 4.32 -27.96
CA PRO A 392 -17.66 5.43 -28.74
C PRO A 392 -18.18 6.83 -28.42
#